data_AF-A0A5C1M8T1-F1
#
_entry.id   AF-A0A5C1M8T1-F1
#
_cell.length_a   1.000
_cell.length_b   1.000
_cell.length_c   1.000
_cell.angle_alpha   90.00
_cell.angle_beta   90.00
_cell.angle_gamma   90.00
#
_symmetry.space_group_name_H-M   'P 1'
#
loop_
_entity.id
_entity.type
_entity.pdbx_description
1 polymer ?
#
loop_
_entity_poly.entity_id
_entity_poly.type
_entity_poly.pdbx_seq_one_letter_code
_entity_poly.pdbx_strand_id
1 'polypeptide(L)'
;MTRITVNGGKAHQEQPDSIDKLMEALDAHTLDPRFERYADKFISKDQESGTTRFFGSFVDAQRMFDLRTDERGLIEQLSSAIQKNRSTEQYKQARAASARHH
;
A
#
# COMPACT_ATOMS: atom_id res chain seq x y z
N MET A 1 7.83 -6.54 -15.90
CA MET A 1 7.52 -7.78 -15.17
C MET A 1 7.06 -7.44 -13.74
N THR A 2 5.80 -7.71 -13.42
CA THR A 2 5.27 -7.51 -12.07
C THR A 2 5.76 -8.59 -11.11
N ARG A 3 6.38 -8.20 -10.00
CA ARG A 3 6.84 -9.09 -8.92
C ARG A 3 6.10 -8.75 -7.63
N ILE A 4 5.15 -9.59 -7.26
CA ILE A 4 4.43 -9.48 -5.98
C ILE A 4 5.28 -10.18 -4.92
N THR A 5 5.74 -9.44 -3.90
CA THR A 5 6.57 -10.01 -2.83
C THR A 5 5.71 -10.39 -1.62
N VAL A 6 4.70 -9.57 -1.29
CA VAL A 6 3.64 -9.86 -0.32
C VAL A 6 2.38 -9.12 -0.76
N ASN A 7 1.22 -9.77 -0.81
CA ASN A 7 -0.05 -9.07 -0.93
C ASN A 7 -1.03 -9.68 0.07
N GLY A 8 -1.08 -9.14 1.29
CA GLY A 8 -2.18 -9.38 2.22
C GLY A 8 -2.30 -10.76 2.90
N GLY A 9 -1.44 -11.74 2.63
CA GLY A 9 -1.53 -13.10 3.17
C GLY A 9 -0.45 -13.46 4.20
N LYS A 10 -0.81 -14.24 5.22
CA LYS A 10 0.10 -14.82 6.23
C LYS A 10 1.19 -15.67 5.54
N ALA A 11 2.41 -15.52 6.04
CA ALA A 11 3.59 -16.37 5.84
C ALA A 11 3.54 -17.47 4.74
N HIS A 12 4.32 -17.26 3.70
CA HIS A 12 5.17 -18.26 3.01
C HIS A 12 4.56 -19.45 2.23
N GLN A 13 3.24 -19.66 2.16
CA GLN A 13 2.69 -20.80 1.38
C GLN A 13 1.39 -20.57 0.60
N GLU A 14 0.74 -19.41 0.73
CA GLU A 14 -0.45 -19.08 -0.07
C GLU A 14 -0.06 -18.08 -1.17
N GLN A 15 -0.63 -18.27 -2.37
CA GLN A 15 -0.40 -17.37 -3.49
C GLN A 15 -0.65 -15.93 -3.02
N PRO A 16 0.25 -14.97 -3.32
CA PRO A 16 0.00 -13.58 -2.97
C PRO A 16 -1.39 -13.20 -3.48
N ASP A 17 -2.18 -12.50 -2.66
CA ASP A 17 -3.51 -12.08 -3.08
C ASP A 17 -3.44 -11.39 -4.45
N SER A 18 -4.49 -11.50 -5.26
CA SER A 18 -4.53 -10.83 -6.56
C SER A 18 -4.45 -9.30 -6.38
N ILE A 19 -3.99 -8.60 -7.42
CA ILE A 19 -4.04 -7.13 -7.46
C ILE A 19 -5.46 -6.62 -7.16
N ASP A 20 -6.49 -7.32 -7.65
CA ASP A 20 -7.89 -6.96 -7.41
C ASP A 20 -8.22 -6.91 -5.91
N LYS A 21 -7.75 -7.89 -5.13
CA LYS A 21 -7.95 -7.88 -3.67
C LYS A 21 -7.21 -6.74 -2.97
N LEU A 22 -6.05 -6.31 -3.49
CA LEU A 22 -5.36 -5.12 -2.97
C LEU A 22 -6.18 -3.86 -3.27
N MET A 23 -6.73 -3.76 -4.48
CA MET A 23 -7.58 -2.64 -4.87
C MET A 23 -8.86 -2.58 -4.02
N GLU A 24 -9.51 -3.73 -3.78
CA GLU A 24 -10.65 -3.84 -2.86
C GLU A 24 -10.27 -3.39 -1.45
N ALA A 25 -9.11 -3.83 -0.94
CA ALA A 25 -8.64 -3.43 0.38
C ALA A 25 -8.32 -1.92 0.46
N LEU A 26 -7.75 -1.33 -0.59
CA LEU A 26 -7.50 0.12 -0.67
C LEU A 26 -8.78 0.96 -0.72
N ASP A 27 -9.90 0.40 -1.17
CA ASP A 27 -11.20 1.06 -1.17
C ASP A 27 -11.95 0.86 0.15
N ALA A 28 -11.84 -0.33 0.77
CA ALA A 28 -12.59 -0.71 1.95
C ALA A 28 -11.92 -0.37 3.29
N HIS A 29 -10.59 -0.31 3.34
CA HIS A 29 -9.84 -0.17 4.59
C HIS A 29 -8.97 1.09 4.63
N THR A 30 -8.83 1.69 5.80
CA THR A 30 -8.00 2.88 5.99
C THR A 30 -6.52 2.49 6.00
N LEU A 31 -5.71 3.13 5.15
CA LEU A 31 -4.25 2.97 5.17
C LEU A 31 -3.67 3.38 6.52
N ASP A 32 -2.68 2.63 7.00
CA ASP A 32 -1.98 2.91 8.26
C ASP A 32 -0.96 4.05 8.08
N PRO A 33 -1.21 5.25 8.64
CA PRO A 33 -0.34 6.41 8.46
C PRO A 33 1.05 6.24 9.09
N ARG A 34 1.27 5.24 9.96
CA ARG A 34 2.61 4.92 10.48
C ARG A 34 3.58 4.56 9.36
N PHE A 35 3.07 4.05 8.24
CA PHE A 35 3.87 3.74 7.05
C PHE A 35 4.29 4.96 6.25
N GLU A 36 3.78 6.17 6.54
CA GLU A 36 4.33 7.41 5.98
C GLU A 36 5.78 7.69 6.44
N ARG A 37 6.22 7.02 7.52
CA ARG A 37 7.55 7.18 8.14
C ARG A 37 8.61 6.27 7.52
N TYR A 38 8.19 5.20 6.87
CA TYR A 38 9.06 4.31 6.12
C TYR A 38 9.12 4.78 4.66
N ALA A 39 10.27 4.57 4.01
CA ALA A 39 10.65 5.21 2.74
C ALA A 39 9.49 5.40 1.74
N ASP A 40 9.32 6.66 1.33
CA ASP A 40 8.44 7.19 0.29
C ASP A 40 6.91 7.02 0.44
N LYS A 41 6.36 7.10 1.66
CA LYS A 41 4.90 7.32 1.86
C LYS A 41 4.03 6.40 1.00
N PHE A 42 4.22 5.10 1.18
CA PHE A 42 3.55 4.02 0.45
C PHE A 42 4.04 3.73 -0.97
N ILE A 43 4.72 4.66 -1.67
CA ILE A 43 5.11 4.51 -3.08
C ILE A 43 6.57 4.96 -3.27
N SER A 44 7.48 4.02 -3.49
CA SER A 44 8.90 4.30 -3.80
C SER A 44 9.24 3.93 -5.24
N LYS A 45 10.13 4.69 -5.87
CA LYS A 45 10.71 4.31 -7.17
C LYS A 45 12.07 3.67 -6.94
N ASP A 46 12.23 2.46 -7.46
CA ASP A 46 13.50 1.76 -7.48
C ASP A 46 14.28 2.21 -8.73
N GLN A 47 15.34 3.02 -8.51
CA GLN A 47 16.11 3.61 -9.60
C GLN A 47 16.97 2.59 -10.35
N GLU A 48 17.37 1.49 -9.70
CA GLU A 48 18.21 0.47 -10.29
C GLU A 48 17.42 -0.46 -11.21
N SER A 49 16.21 -0.84 -10.80
CA SER A 49 15.33 -1.72 -11.58
C SER A 49 14.33 -0.97 -12.47
N GLY A 50 14.13 0.33 -12.25
CA GLY A 50 13.08 1.12 -12.90
C GLY A 50 11.66 0.77 -12.44
N THR A 51 11.51 -0.09 -11.43
CA THR A 51 10.20 -0.50 -10.91
C THR A 51 9.66 0.47 -9.87
N THR A 52 8.34 0.53 -9.72
CA THR A 52 7.68 1.21 -8.62
C THR A 52 7.28 0.20 -7.56
N ARG A 53 7.67 0.45 -6.32
CA ARG A 53 7.32 -0.35 -5.15
C ARG A 53 6.17 0.30 -4.39
N PHE A 54 5.16 -0.50 -4.08
CA PHE A 54 4.03 -0.15 -3.22
C PHE A 54 4.16 -0.92 -1.92
N PHE A 55 4.24 -0.22 -0.79
CA PHE A 55 4.47 -0.83 0.52
C PHE A 55 3.62 -0.19 1.62
N GLY A 56 2.87 -0.99 2.37
CA GLY A 56 2.00 -0.44 3.42
C GLY A 56 1.21 -1.50 4.19
N SER A 57 0.37 -1.02 5.09
CA SER A 57 -0.62 -1.81 5.84
C SER A 57 -1.89 -0.98 6.03
N PHE A 58 -2.92 -1.61 6.57
CA PHE A 58 -4.17 -0.97 6.96
C PHE A 58 -4.28 -0.88 8.49
N VAL A 59 -5.05 0.10 8.99
CA VAL A 59 -5.29 0.31 10.43
C VAL A 59 -6.09 -0.85 11.02
N ASP A 60 -7.15 -1.25 10.32
CA ASP A 60 -8.14 -2.21 10.81
C ASP A 60 -7.86 -3.65 10.37
N ALA A 61 -6.84 -3.86 9.53
CA ALA A 61 -6.43 -5.17 9.07
C ALA A 61 -4.93 -5.34 9.25
N GLN A 62 -4.51 -6.41 9.95
CA GLN A 62 -3.10 -6.85 10.02
C GLN A 62 -2.64 -7.47 8.70
N ARG A 63 -2.79 -6.72 7.60
CA ARG A 63 -2.46 -7.16 6.24
C ARG A 63 -1.50 -6.14 5.65
N MET A 64 -0.24 -6.55 5.55
CA MET A 64 0.80 -5.79 4.87
C MET A 64 0.79 -6.11 3.37
N PHE A 65 1.07 -5.13 2.54
CA PHE A 65 1.32 -5.31 1.11
C PHE A 65 2.71 -4.79 0.73
N ASP A 66 3.38 -5.51 -0.17
CA ASP A 66 4.68 -5.20 -0.77
C ASP A 66 4.69 -5.72 -2.23
N LEU A 67 4.48 -4.80 -3.16
CA LEU A 67 4.39 -5.07 -4.59
C LEU A 67 5.43 -4.25 -5.34
N ARG A 68 6.08 -4.83 -6.34
CA ARG A 68 6.91 -4.10 -7.30
C ARG A 68 6.41 -4.34 -8.72
N THR A 69 6.25 -3.27 -9.48
CA THR A 69 5.81 -3.34 -10.87
C THR A 69 6.42 -2.21 -11.70
N ASP A 70 6.71 -2.50 -12.97
CA ASP A 70 7.06 -1.56 -14.03
C ASP A 70 5.88 -1.30 -14.98
N GLU A 71 4.73 -1.95 -14.75
CA GLU A 71 3.55 -1.81 -15.59
C GLU A 71 2.87 -0.48 -15.33
N ARG A 72 3.01 0.44 -16.29
CA ARG A 72 2.50 1.81 -16.18
C ARG A 72 1.03 1.89 -15.78
N GLY A 73 0.17 1.07 -16.40
CA GLY A 73 -1.27 1.07 -16.07
C GLY A 73 -1.55 0.67 -14.63
N LEU A 74 -0.83 -0.33 -14.12
CA LEU A 74 -0.95 -0.78 -12.73
C LEU A 74 -0.40 0.26 -11.75
N ILE A 75 0.72 0.90 -12.10
CA ILE A 75 1.31 1.99 -11.32
C ILE A 75 0.30 3.14 -11.18
N GLU A 76 -0.32 3.57 -12.28
CA GLU A 76 -1.30 4.65 -12.29
C GLU A 76 -2.54 4.30 -11.45
N GLN A 77 -3.06 3.08 -11.57
CA GLN A 77 -4.21 2.60 -10.79
C GLN A 77 -3.93 2.57 -9.29
N LEU A 78 -2.83 1.93 -8.86
CA LEU A 78 -2.47 1.82 -7.45
C LEU A 78 -2.13 3.16 -6.82
N SER A 79 -1.42 4.02 -7.56
CA SER A 79 -1.11 5.37 -7.09
C SER A 79 -2.39 6.18 -6.87
N SER A 80 -3.35 6.08 -7.79
CA SER A 80 -4.65 6.73 -7.67
C SER A 80 -5.44 6.20 -6.47
N ALA A 81 -5.50 4.88 -6.28
CA ALA A 81 -6.20 4.25 -5.16
C ALA A 81 -5.61 4.67 -3.80
N ILE A 82 -4.28 4.66 -3.67
CA ILE A 82 -3.59 5.15 -2.46
C ILE A 82 -3.89 6.63 -2.23
N GLN A 83 -3.84 7.46 -3.28
CA GLN A 83 -4.14 8.89 -3.15
C GLN A 83 -5.60 9.13 -2.74
N LYS A 84 -6.55 8.37 -3.30
CA LYS A 84 -7.97 8.40 -2.92
C LYS A 84 -8.15 8.01 -1.46
N ASN A 85 -7.53 6.92 -1.01
CA ASN A 85 -7.60 6.50 0.38
C ASN A 85 -7.06 7.60 1.32
N ARG A 86 -5.92 8.21 0.97
CA ARG A 86 -5.30 9.28 1.73
C ARG A 86 -6.10 10.59 1.78
N SER A 87 -7.01 10.80 0.83
CA SER A 87 -7.87 11.99 0.82
C SER A 87 -9.14 11.83 1.65
N THR A 88 -9.47 10.61 2.10
CA THR A 88 -10.62 10.33 2.96
C THR A 88 -10.48 10.97 4.35
N GLU A 89 -11.62 11.30 4.97
CA GLU A 89 -11.62 11.83 6.34
C GLU A 89 -11.12 10.80 7.36
N GLN A 90 -11.41 9.51 7.14
CA GLN A 90 -10.94 8.42 7.98
C GLN A 90 -9.41 8.37 8.03
N TYR A 91 -8.75 8.48 6.87
CA TYR A 91 -7.28 8.53 6.82
C TYR A 91 -6.72 9.78 7.51
N LYS A 92 -7.32 10.96 7.29
CA LYS A 92 -6.88 12.20 7.95
C LYS A 92 -6.98 12.10 9.47
N GLN A 93 -8.07 11.51 9.98
CA GLN A 93 -8.25 11.27 11.42
C GLN A 93 -7.23 10.27 11.96
N ALA A 94 -7.05 9.14 11.29
CA ALA A 94 -6.04 8.14 11.66
C ALA A 94 -4.63 8.76 11.69
N ARG A 95 -4.31 9.63 10.72
CA ARG A 95 -3.02 10.32 10.63
C ARG A 95 -2.84 11.29 11.80
N ALA A 96 -3.85 12.09 12.11
CA ALA A 96 -3.81 13.01 13.25
C ALA A 96 -3.69 12.26 14.59
N ALA A 97 -4.37 11.13 14.77
CA ALA A 97 -4.24 10.28 15.95
C ALA A 97 -2.82 9.72 16.07
N SER A 98 -2.24 9.19 14.98
CA SER A 98 -0.88 8.62 14.97
C SER A 98 0.23 9.64 15.27
N ALA A 99 -0.01 10.93 15.00
CA ALA A 99 0.93 12.00 15.28
C ALA A 99 0.93 12.46 16.74
N ARG A 100 -0.15 12.20 17.51
CA ARG A 100 -0.28 12.61 18.92
C ARG A 100 0.41 11.66 19.90
N HIS A 101 0.80 10.47 19.45
CA HIS A 101 1.46 9.44 20.25
C HIS A 101 3.00 9.39 20.01
N HIS A 102 3.58 10.49 19.54
CA HIS A 102 5.02 10.68 19.32
C HIS A 102 5.51 11.89 20.11
#